data_AF-M5ENT1-F1
#
_entry.id   AF-M5ENT1-F1
#
_cell.length_a   1.000
_cell.length_b   1.000
_cell.length_c   1.000
_cell.angle_alpha   90.00
_cell.angle_beta   90.00
_cell.angle_gamma   90.00
#
_symmetry.space_group_name_H-M   'P 1'
#
loop_
_entity.id
_entity.type
_entity.pdbx_description
1 polymer ?
#
loop_
_entity_poly.entity_id
_entity_poly.type
_entity_poly.pdbx_seq_one_letter_code
_entity_poly.pdbx_strand_id
1 'polypeptide(L)'
;MGCKSWGSAEDRRALRYLCYYVISLSQMQHIELEGFGMRTYEPSEFVSQLAANQLVEPMDLTLFGLVKADETDSSVLLFSSSFSCEQWVSIPVSLISSVAHIRNVKCKDHQHPLAKISLSEPNKEDASAVLFMQLFAQARATAPAARMKTSNGGRARQGCEVLTFDDVPYLCCDGECWIML
;
A
#
# COMPACT_ATOMS: atom_id res chain seq x y z
N MET A 1 -27.53 -20.49 -30.97
CA MET A 1 -27.58 -20.83 -32.41
C MET A 1 -26.50 -20.03 -33.11
N GLY A 2 -25.45 -20.51 -33.77
CA GLY A 2 -24.83 -21.83 -33.87
C GLY A 2 -23.46 -21.60 -34.55
N CYS A 3 -22.37 -22.08 -33.96
CA CYS A 3 -21.06 -22.04 -34.61
C CYS A 3 -20.91 -23.25 -35.51
N LYS A 4 -21.05 -23.03 -36.82
CA LYS A 4 -20.68 -24.02 -37.84
C LYS A 4 -19.16 -24.20 -37.83
N SER A 5 -18.75 -25.45 -37.72
CA SER A 5 -17.40 -25.96 -37.93
C SER A 5 -16.87 -25.61 -39.32
N TRP A 6 -15.63 -25.12 -39.45
CA TRP A 6 -14.63 -25.46 -40.49
C TRP A 6 -13.29 -24.81 -40.08
N GLY A 7 -12.17 -25.55 -40.14
CA GLY A 7 -10.81 -24.97 -40.04
C GLY A 7 -9.84 -25.73 -39.14
N SER A 8 -8.59 -25.86 -39.59
CA SER A 8 -7.49 -26.72 -39.12
C SER A 8 -7.12 -26.58 -37.62
N ALA A 9 -6.41 -27.58 -37.07
CA ALA A 9 -6.00 -27.65 -35.67
C ALA A 9 -5.02 -26.52 -35.24
N GLU A 10 -4.32 -25.89 -36.16
CA GLU A 10 -3.38 -24.78 -35.87
C GLU A 10 -4.07 -23.42 -35.72
N ASP A 11 -5.28 -23.22 -36.26
CA ASP A 11 -6.06 -21.97 -36.13
C ASP A 11 -6.78 -21.84 -34.77
N ARG A 12 -6.78 -22.91 -33.96
CA ARG A 12 -7.49 -22.96 -32.68
C ARG A 12 -6.74 -22.34 -31.49
N ARG A 13 -5.46 -22.00 -31.64
CA ARG A 13 -4.71 -21.28 -30.58
C ARG A 13 -4.89 -19.76 -30.66
N ALA A 14 -4.90 -19.18 -31.85
CA ALA A 14 -5.00 -17.72 -32.02
C ALA A 14 -6.38 -17.18 -31.62
N LEU A 15 -7.45 -17.94 -31.89
CA LEU A 15 -8.82 -17.52 -31.58
C LEU A 15 -9.24 -17.73 -30.13
N ARG A 16 -8.52 -18.56 -29.35
CA ARG A 16 -8.71 -18.59 -27.88
C ARG A 16 -8.18 -17.34 -27.20
N TYR A 17 -7.08 -16.77 -27.71
CA TYR A 17 -6.51 -15.53 -27.16
C TYR A 17 -7.44 -14.34 -27.41
N LEU A 18 -8.05 -14.22 -28.59
CA LEU A 18 -8.93 -13.09 -28.91
C LEU A 18 -10.30 -13.17 -28.23
N CYS A 19 -10.82 -14.37 -27.93
CA CYS A 19 -12.08 -14.50 -27.22
C CYS A 19 -11.94 -14.23 -25.70
N TYR A 20 -10.77 -14.49 -25.10
CA TYR A 20 -10.47 -14.08 -23.72
C TYR A 20 -10.19 -12.57 -23.61
N TYR A 21 -9.62 -11.94 -24.64
CA TYR A 21 -9.24 -10.53 -24.59
C TYR A 21 -10.45 -9.56 -24.64
N VAL A 22 -11.53 -9.93 -25.34
CA VAL A 22 -12.70 -9.04 -25.51
C VAL A 22 -13.70 -9.16 -24.35
N ILE A 23 -13.70 -10.28 -23.61
CA ILE A 23 -14.54 -10.43 -22.40
C ILE A 23 -13.87 -9.78 -21.17
N SER A 24 -12.54 -9.67 -21.15
CA SER A 24 -11.80 -9.07 -20.03
C SER A 24 -11.86 -7.53 -19.97
N LEU A 25 -12.27 -6.85 -21.05
CA LEU A 25 -12.29 -5.38 -21.11
C LEU A 25 -13.67 -4.77 -20.85
N SER A 26 -14.75 -5.56 -20.83
CA SER A 26 -16.10 -5.05 -20.55
C SER A 26 -16.56 -5.30 -19.10
N GLN A 27 -15.69 -5.83 -18.24
CA GLN A 27 -16.04 -6.24 -16.87
C GLN A 27 -15.04 -5.71 -15.84
N MET A 28 -14.44 -4.55 -16.13
CA MET A 28 -13.54 -3.81 -15.23
C MET A 28 -14.06 -2.39 -14.99
N GLN A 29 -15.38 -2.19 -15.11
CA GLN A 29 -16.09 -1.04 -14.57
C GLN A 29 -16.73 -1.48 -13.26
N HIS A 30 -16.46 -0.71 -12.19
CA HIS A 30 -16.79 -0.96 -10.78
C HIS A 30 -15.81 -1.86 -10.01
N ILE A 31 -14.56 -1.42 -9.92
CA ILE A 31 -13.92 -1.43 -8.60
C ILE A 31 -14.16 -0.02 -8.05
N GLU A 32 -15.18 0.13 -7.21
CA GLU A 32 -15.23 1.24 -6.26
C GLU A 32 -14.00 1.09 -5.35
N LEU A 33 -12.90 1.75 -5.75
CA LEU A 33 -11.79 2.06 -4.85
C LEU A 33 -12.23 3.21 -3.92
N GLU A 34 -13.34 3.00 -3.20
CA GLU A 34 -13.74 3.82 -2.07
C GLU A 34 -12.79 3.46 -0.91
N GLY A 35 -11.61 4.10 -0.87
CA GLY A 35 -10.69 3.90 0.25
C GLY A 35 -9.22 4.22 0.03
N PHE A 36 -8.82 4.67 -1.16
CA PHE A 36 -7.51 5.29 -1.37
C PHE A 36 -7.77 6.71 -1.86
N GLY A 37 -7.35 7.71 -1.09
CA GLY A 37 -7.44 9.15 -1.41
C GLY A 37 -6.66 9.59 -2.64
N MET A 38 -6.39 8.70 -3.60
CA MET A 38 -6.00 9.08 -4.95
C MET A 38 -7.20 9.71 -5.67
N ARG A 39 -7.32 11.04 -5.56
CA ARG A 39 -8.26 11.81 -6.39
C ARG A 39 -7.91 11.59 -7.87
N THR A 40 -8.84 11.01 -8.59
CA THR A 40 -8.77 10.94 -10.07
C THR A 40 -9.29 12.27 -10.62
N TYR A 41 -8.57 12.84 -11.58
CA TYR A 41 -8.93 14.08 -12.26
C TYR A 41 -9.28 13.78 -13.71
N GLU A 42 -10.27 14.48 -14.27
CA GLU A 42 -10.44 14.50 -15.73
C GLU A 42 -9.23 15.20 -16.38
N PRO A 43 -8.79 14.81 -17.59
CA PRO A 43 -7.55 15.33 -18.18
C PRO A 43 -7.51 16.85 -18.31
N SER A 44 -8.63 17.48 -18.68
CA SER A 44 -8.73 18.94 -18.78
C SER A 44 -8.71 19.62 -17.41
N GLU A 45 -9.38 19.04 -16.43
CA GLU A 45 -9.36 19.51 -15.04
C GLU A 45 -7.95 19.45 -14.47
N PHE A 46 -7.24 18.34 -14.68
CA PHE A 46 -5.88 18.16 -14.20
C PHE A 46 -4.94 19.24 -14.73
N VAL A 47 -5.01 19.53 -16.04
CA VAL A 47 -4.20 20.59 -16.66
C VAL A 47 -4.52 21.97 -16.08
N SER A 48 -5.80 22.27 -15.86
CA SER A 48 -6.21 23.54 -15.23
C SER A 48 -5.70 23.66 -13.79
N GLN A 49 -5.85 22.61 -12.99
CA GLN A 49 -5.39 22.59 -11.58
C GLN A 49 -3.87 22.65 -11.49
N LEU A 50 -3.16 21.98 -12.39
CA LEU A 50 -1.70 22.03 -12.49
C LEU A 50 -1.22 23.44 -12.82
N ALA A 51 -1.83 24.11 -13.80
CA ALA A 51 -1.48 25.48 -14.17
C ALA A 51 -1.76 26.49 -13.04
N ALA A 52 -2.80 26.24 -12.23
CA ALA A 52 -3.17 27.04 -11.08
C ALA A 52 -2.36 26.70 -9.80
N ASN A 53 -1.52 25.66 -9.84
CA ASN A 53 -0.84 25.08 -8.67
C ASN A 53 -1.81 24.73 -7.52
N GLN A 54 -2.95 24.13 -7.89
CA GLN A 54 -4.07 23.76 -7.01
C GLN A 54 -4.29 22.23 -6.93
N LEU A 55 -3.30 21.45 -7.36
CA LEU A 55 -3.35 20.00 -7.17
C LEU A 55 -3.35 19.68 -5.68
N VAL A 56 -4.31 18.85 -5.26
CA VAL A 56 -4.43 18.40 -3.88
C VAL A 56 -3.52 17.20 -3.74
N GLU A 57 -2.55 17.29 -2.82
CA GLU A 57 -1.70 16.15 -2.51
C GLU A 57 -2.50 15.13 -1.68
N PRO A 58 -2.57 13.87 -2.11
CA PRO A 58 -3.27 12.84 -1.34
C PRO A 58 -2.54 12.60 -0.02
N MET A 59 -3.19 12.93 1.10
CA MET A 59 -2.68 12.72 2.45
C MET A 59 -3.05 11.35 3.01
N ASP A 60 -3.02 10.32 2.18
CA ASP A 60 -3.27 8.95 2.65
C ASP A 60 -2.08 8.48 3.49
N LEU A 61 -2.35 8.19 4.77
CA LEU A 61 -1.35 7.66 5.68
C LEU A 61 -1.67 6.21 6.03
N THR A 62 -0.88 5.31 5.48
CA THR A 62 -0.89 3.89 5.84
C THR A 62 0.34 3.58 6.69
N LEU A 63 0.11 2.95 7.83
CA LEU A 63 1.12 2.50 8.77
C LEU A 63 1.18 0.97 8.80
N PHE A 64 2.39 0.43 8.85
CA PHE A 64 2.63 -0.99 9.06
C PHE A 64 3.44 -1.16 10.33
N GLY A 65 2.97 -2.02 11.23
CA GLY A 65 3.66 -2.20 12.51
C GLY A 65 2.93 -3.09 13.50
N LEU A 66 3.56 -3.27 14.66
CA LEU A 66 2.99 -4.04 15.74
C LEU A 66 1.91 -3.22 16.44
N VAL A 67 0.84 -3.90 16.85
CA VAL A 67 -0.26 -3.27 17.58
C VAL A 67 -0.60 -4.03 18.84
N LYS A 68 -1.10 -3.31 19.84
CA LYS A 68 -1.76 -3.90 21.01
C LYS A 68 -2.85 -2.98 21.55
N ALA A 69 -3.80 -3.55 22.27
CA ALA A 69 -4.77 -2.75 23.01
C ALA A 69 -4.07 -2.00 24.15
N ASP A 70 -4.54 -0.80 24.46
CA ASP A 70 -4.22 -0.17 25.73
C ASP A 70 -5.04 -0.84 26.85
N GLU A 71 -4.39 -1.12 27.98
CA GLU A 71 -5.05 -1.80 29.11
C GLU A 71 -5.93 -0.86 29.93
N THR A 72 -5.71 0.46 29.80
CA THR A 72 -6.37 1.50 30.59
C THR A 72 -7.42 2.23 29.77
N ASP A 73 -7.20 2.40 28.46
CA ASP A 73 -8.06 3.18 27.56
C ASP A 73 -8.43 2.42 26.28
N SER A 74 -9.66 1.88 26.23
CA SER A 74 -10.18 1.19 25.04
C SER A 74 -10.39 2.07 23.81
N SER A 75 -10.29 3.40 23.94
CA SER A 75 -10.39 4.35 22.82
C SER A 75 -9.07 4.55 22.07
N VAL A 76 -8.00 3.87 22.50
CA VAL A 76 -6.65 4.00 21.95
C VAL A 76 -6.10 2.64 21.53
N LEU A 77 -5.44 2.63 20.37
CA LEU A 77 -4.61 1.53 19.90
C LEU A 77 -3.13 1.91 20.09
N LEU A 78 -2.33 1.03 20.70
CA LEU A 78 -0.89 1.23 20.79
C LEU A 78 -0.22 0.66 19.56
N PHE A 79 0.59 1.47 18.88
CA PHE A 79 1.28 1.15 17.64
C PHE A 79 2.80 1.28 17.79
N SER A 80 3.55 0.33 17.22
CA SER A 80 5.00 0.44 17.06
C SER A 80 5.39 0.24 15.60
N SER A 81 6.11 1.22 15.04
CA SER A 81 6.66 1.15 13.67
C SER A 81 7.88 0.23 13.60
N SER A 82 8.60 0.05 14.70
CA SER A 82 9.66 -0.95 14.78
C SER A 82 9.04 -2.31 15.08
N PHE A 83 9.58 -3.38 14.51
CA PHE A 83 9.27 -4.74 14.97
C PHE A 83 9.77 -5.02 16.41
N SER A 84 10.21 -3.98 17.14
CA SER A 84 10.48 -4.01 18.57
C SER A 84 9.29 -3.44 19.35
N CYS A 85 8.91 -4.16 20.40
CA CYS A 85 7.83 -3.84 21.32
C CYS A 85 8.26 -2.85 22.43
N GLU A 86 9.29 -2.05 22.18
CA GLU A 86 9.94 -1.17 23.18
C GLU A 86 9.36 0.24 23.18
N GLN A 87 8.89 0.72 22.03
CA GLN A 87 8.30 2.05 21.87
C GLN A 87 6.90 1.91 21.31
N TRP A 88 5.95 2.61 21.93
CA TRP A 88 4.55 2.56 21.54
C TRP A 88 4.01 3.98 21.38
N VAL A 89 3.27 4.19 20.31
CA VAL A 89 2.54 5.43 20.02
C VAL A 89 1.06 5.15 20.22
N SER A 90 0.41 5.97 21.04
CA SER A 90 -1.03 5.94 21.24
C SER A 90 -1.73 6.57 20.04
N ILE A 91 -2.49 5.75 19.29
CA ILE A 91 -3.32 6.19 18.17
C ILE A 91 -4.79 6.13 18.61
N PRO A 92 -5.50 7.26 18.68
CA PRO A 92 -6.93 7.27 18.94
C PRO A 92 -7.68 6.49 17.85
N VAL A 93 -8.63 5.64 18.25
CA VAL A 93 -9.43 4.84 17.31
C VAL A 93 -10.24 5.73 16.36
N SER A 94 -10.60 6.95 16.78
CA SER A 94 -11.28 7.94 15.93
C SER A 94 -10.45 8.42 14.74
N LEU A 95 -9.11 8.30 14.79
CA LEU A 95 -8.22 8.64 13.68
C LEU A 95 -8.08 7.50 12.68
N ILE A 96 -8.49 6.28 13.05
CA ILE A 96 -8.27 5.08 12.25
C ILE A 96 -9.44 4.88 11.29
N SER A 97 -9.15 4.88 9.99
CA SER A 97 -10.15 4.57 8.95
C SER A 97 -10.36 3.06 8.80
N SER A 98 -9.28 2.28 8.86
CA SER A 98 -9.35 0.82 8.79
C SER A 98 -8.12 0.15 9.40
N VAL A 99 -8.29 -1.12 9.80
CA VAL A 99 -7.21 -1.97 10.28
C VAL A 99 -7.32 -3.34 9.64
N ALA A 100 -6.23 -3.82 9.05
CA ALA A 100 -6.11 -5.19 8.59
C ALA A 100 -5.05 -5.93 9.42
N HIS A 101 -5.48 -7.00 10.09
CA HIS A 101 -4.56 -7.93 10.74
C HIS A 101 -3.85 -8.76 9.68
N ILE A 102 -2.50 -8.78 9.72
CA ILE A 102 -1.68 -9.50 8.76
C ILE A 102 -1.29 -10.86 9.33
N ARG A 103 -0.67 -10.87 10.51
CA ARG A 103 -0.21 -12.07 11.23
C ARG A 103 0.18 -11.71 12.66
N ASN A 104 0.54 -12.70 13.47
CA ASN A 104 1.22 -12.46 14.74
C ASN A 104 2.74 -12.59 14.58
N VAL A 105 3.48 -11.71 15.24
CA VAL A 105 4.94 -11.69 15.25
C VAL A 105 5.43 -11.84 16.68
N LYS A 106 6.44 -12.69 16.88
CA LYS A 106 7.07 -12.89 18.18
C LYS A 106 8.06 -11.76 18.45
N CYS A 107 7.83 -10.99 19.51
CA CYS A 107 8.78 -10.01 20.05
C CYS A 107 9.37 -10.59 21.33
N LYS A 108 10.65 -10.96 21.30
CA LYS A 108 11.37 -11.58 22.44
C LYS A 108 10.58 -12.75 23.06
N ASP A 109 9.95 -12.54 24.21
CA ASP A 109 9.23 -13.51 25.03
C ASP A 109 7.69 -13.48 24.87
N HIS A 110 7.15 -12.58 24.04
CA HIS A 110 5.71 -12.44 23.83
C HIS A 110 5.36 -12.27 22.34
N GLN A 111 4.07 -12.21 22.01
CA GLN A 111 3.58 -12.09 20.63
C GLN A 111 2.66 -10.88 20.49
N HIS A 112 2.83 -10.15 19.38
CA HIS A 112 1.97 -9.02 19.01
C HIS A 112 1.38 -9.23 17.61
N PRO A 113 0.13 -8.81 17.38
CA PRO A 113 -0.40 -8.66 16.04
C PRO A 113 0.42 -7.65 15.22
N LEU A 114 0.79 -8.03 14.00
CA LEU A 114 1.25 -7.15 12.95
C LEU A 114 0.03 -6.73 12.13
N ALA A 115 -0.14 -5.42 11.97
CA ALA A 115 -1.29 -4.85 11.27
C ALA A 115 -0.89 -3.79 10.25
N LYS A 116 -1.74 -3.63 9.24
CA LYS A 116 -1.81 -2.46 8.36
C LYS A 116 -2.91 -1.55 8.91
N ILE A 117 -2.57 -0.31 9.24
CA ILE A 117 -3.51 0.70 9.74
C ILE A 117 -3.58 1.81 8.70
N SER A 118 -4.79 2.13 8.25
CA SER A 118 -5.03 3.34 7.46
C SER A 118 -5.61 4.42 8.38
N LEU A 119 -5.08 5.63 8.29
CA LEU A 119 -5.53 6.79 9.06
C LEU A 119 -6.35 7.74 8.19
N SER A 120 -7.42 8.29 8.78
CA SER A 120 -8.17 9.40 8.19
C SER A 120 -7.45 10.71 8.46
N GLU A 121 -7.47 11.62 7.48
CA GLU A 121 -7.03 13.00 7.70
C GLU A 121 -7.94 13.66 8.75
N PRO A 122 -7.39 14.14 9.89
CA PRO A 122 -8.18 14.83 10.90
C PRO A 122 -8.48 16.27 10.49
N ASN A 123 -9.51 16.86 11.11
CA ASN A 123 -9.76 18.30 10.97
C ASN A 123 -8.54 19.10 11.46
N LYS A 124 -8.24 20.23 10.82
CA LYS A 124 -7.04 21.03 11.11
C LYS A 124 -7.01 21.60 12.53
N GLU A 125 -8.19 21.78 13.11
CA GLU A 125 -8.39 22.32 14.45
C GLU A 125 -8.37 21.22 15.54
N ASP A 126 -8.29 19.94 15.15
CA ASP A 126 -8.27 18.81 16.06
C ASP A 126 -6.85 18.56 16.62
N ALA A 127 -6.74 18.26 17.91
CA ALA A 127 -5.47 17.92 18.54
C ALA A 127 -4.78 16.70 17.91
N SER A 128 -5.56 15.78 17.31
CA SER A 128 -5.05 14.61 16.58
C SER A 128 -4.33 14.96 15.28
N ALA A 129 -4.50 16.18 14.75
CA ALA A 129 -3.76 16.65 13.57
C ALA A 129 -2.25 16.69 13.80
N VAL A 130 -1.79 17.02 15.02
CA VAL A 130 -0.37 17.02 15.36
C VAL A 130 0.21 15.59 15.30
N LEU A 131 -0.51 14.62 15.87
CA LEU A 131 -0.12 13.22 15.84
C LEU A 131 -0.10 12.68 14.41
N PHE A 132 -1.13 12.98 13.62
CA PHE A 132 -1.22 12.60 12.21
C PHE A 132 -0.01 13.11 11.43
N MET A 133 0.33 14.40 11.56
CA MET A 133 1.49 14.98 10.89
C MET A 133 2.82 14.37 11.33
N GLN A 134 2.96 14.04 12.62
CA GLN A 134 4.15 13.36 13.14
C GLN A 134 4.30 11.95 12.55
N LEU A 135 3.21 11.19 12.46
CA LEU A 135 3.22 9.85 11.85
C LEU A 135 3.44 9.92 10.34
N PHE A 136 2.85 10.91 9.67
CA PHE A 136 3.03 11.17 8.25
C PHE A 136 4.49 11.47 7.91
N ALA A 137 5.12 12.37 8.66
CA ALA A 137 6.52 12.72 8.47
C ALA A 137 7.45 11.52 8.69
N GLN A 138 7.18 10.69 9.71
CA GLN A 138 7.96 9.48 9.97
C GLN A 138 7.83 8.47 8.83
N ALA A 139 6.61 8.19 8.36
CA ALA A 139 6.38 7.26 7.25
C ALA A 139 7.05 7.72 5.95
N ARG A 140 7.08 9.04 5.68
CA ARG A 140 7.74 9.60 4.50
C ARG A 140 9.26 9.63 4.63
N ALA A 141 9.80 9.72 5.85
CA ALA A 141 11.25 9.66 6.08
C ALA A 141 11.82 8.25 5.91
N THR A 142 11.03 7.22 6.20
CA THR A 142 11.42 5.81 6.03
C THR A 142 11.02 5.22 4.68
N ALA A 143 10.11 5.86 3.93
CA ALA A 143 9.86 5.52 2.54
C ALA A 143 11.21 5.46 1.82
N PRO A 144 11.58 4.34 1.17
CA PRO A 144 12.82 4.27 0.46
C PRO A 144 12.78 5.41 -0.55
N ALA A 145 13.62 6.43 -0.32
CA ALA A 145 13.87 7.41 -1.34
C ALA A 145 14.16 6.59 -2.58
N ALA A 146 13.32 6.71 -3.61
CA ALA A 146 13.59 6.19 -4.93
C ALA A 146 14.80 6.95 -5.50
N ARG A 147 15.94 6.90 -4.81
CA ARG A 147 17.25 7.10 -5.37
C ARG A 147 17.44 5.88 -6.22
N MET A 148 16.93 6.00 -7.44
CA MET A 148 17.41 5.29 -8.61
C MET A 148 18.92 5.57 -8.68
N LYS A 149 19.71 4.83 -7.89
CA LYS A 149 21.10 4.60 -8.19
C LYS A 149 21.05 3.68 -9.39
N THR A 150 21.14 4.26 -10.59
CA THR A 150 21.73 3.57 -11.73
C THR A 150 23.02 2.94 -11.22
N SER A 151 22.96 1.64 -10.95
CA SER A 151 24.10 0.87 -10.46
C SER A 151 25.09 0.76 -11.60
N ASN A 152 26.05 1.68 -11.66
CA ASN A 152 27.28 1.42 -12.38
C ASN A 152 28.15 0.50 -11.50
N GLY A 153 28.73 -0.51 -12.12
CA GLY A 153 29.25 -1.74 -11.51
C GLY A 153 30.03 -1.58 -10.19
N GLY A 154 29.71 -2.46 -9.24
CA GLY A 154 30.47 -2.61 -8.00
C GLY A 154 29.98 -3.81 -7.18
N ARG A 155 30.30 -5.02 -7.64
CA ARG A 155 30.17 -6.31 -6.92
C ARG A 155 28.85 -6.51 -6.14
N ALA A 156 27.77 -6.76 -6.89
CA ALA A 156 26.53 -7.28 -6.35
C ALA A 156 26.76 -8.64 -5.68
N ARG A 157 26.27 -8.81 -4.45
CA ARG A 157 25.81 -10.12 -3.97
C ARG A 157 24.77 -10.59 -5.00
N GLN A 158 25.09 -11.63 -5.76
CA GLN A 158 24.21 -12.17 -6.79
C GLN A 158 22.87 -12.54 -6.13
N GLY A 159 21.76 -12.17 -6.77
CA GLY A 159 20.44 -12.72 -6.48
C GLY A 159 19.45 -11.85 -5.69
N CYS A 160 19.83 -10.65 -5.23
CA CYS A 160 18.91 -9.79 -4.48
C CYS A 160 18.29 -8.67 -5.34
N GLU A 161 16.97 -8.64 -5.49
CA GLU A 161 16.19 -7.56 -6.09
C GLU A 161 15.23 -6.94 -5.06
N VAL A 162 14.94 -5.64 -5.20
CA VAL A 162 13.92 -4.97 -4.39
C VAL A 162 12.63 -4.92 -5.20
N LEU A 163 11.60 -5.62 -4.75
CA LEU A 163 10.28 -5.67 -5.37
C LEU A 163 9.27 -4.91 -4.52
N THR A 164 8.36 -4.19 -5.14
CA THR A 164 7.24 -3.52 -4.47
C THR A 164 5.96 -4.29 -4.74
N PHE A 165 5.35 -4.82 -3.69
CA PHE A 165 4.02 -5.45 -3.75
C PHE A 165 3.08 -4.69 -2.82
N ASP A 166 1.97 -4.18 -3.34
CA ASP A 166 0.97 -3.38 -2.59
C ASP A 166 1.60 -2.22 -1.79
N ASP A 167 2.52 -1.47 -2.42
CA ASP A 167 3.30 -0.37 -1.84
C ASP A 167 4.22 -0.75 -0.66
N VAL A 168 4.38 -2.05 -0.39
CA VAL A 168 5.35 -2.56 0.58
C VAL A 168 6.62 -2.96 -0.17
N PRO A 169 7.79 -2.38 0.15
CA PRO A 169 9.05 -2.79 -0.44
C PRO A 169 9.53 -4.11 0.20
N TYR A 170 9.93 -5.06 -0.64
CA TYR A 170 10.51 -6.35 -0.28
C TYR A 170 11.91 -6.47 -0.87
N LEU A 171 12.87 -6.95 -0.08
CA LEU A 171 14.15 -7.46 -0.56
C LEU A 171 13.99 -8.95 -0.83
N CYS A 172 14.00 -9.32 -2.11
CA CYS A 172 13.94 -10.69 -2.57
C CYS A 172 15.33 -11.17 -2.93
N CYS A 173 15.87 -12.12 -2.17
CA CYS A 173 17.17 -12.75 -2.42
C CYS A 173 16.97 -14.25 -2.69
N ASP A 174 17.46 -14.75 -3.81
CA ASP A 174 17.43 -16.19 -4.14
C ASP A 174 16.03 -16.85 -4.02
N GLY A 175 14.97 -16.09 -4.32
CA GLY A 175 13.57 -16.53 -4.25
C GLY A 175 12.90 -16.35 -2.88
N GLU A 176 13.62 -15.87 -1.87
CA GLU A 176 13.05 -15.49 -0.57
C GLU A 176 12.87 -13.98 -0.45
N CYS A 177 11.64 -13.52 -0.23
CA CYS A 177 11.30 -12.11 -0.10
C CYS A 177 11.08 -11.71 1.37
N TRP A 178 11.77 -10.65 1.79
CA TRP A 178 11.71 -10.06 3.11
C TRP A 178 11.25 -8.62 3.00
N ILE A 179 10.25 -8.20 3.77
CA ILE A 179 9.84 -6.79 3.79
C ILE A 179 11.03 -5.93 4.24
N MET A 180 11.38 -4.90 3.46
CA MET A 180 12.32 -3.86 3.86
C MET A 180 11.56 -2.76 4.60
N LEU A 181 11.47 -2.84 5.93
CA LEU A 181 11.06 -1.70 6.76
C LEU A 181 12.28 -0.92 7.23
#